data_AF-A0A2A4S095-F1
#
_entry.id   AF-A0A2A4S095-F1
#
_cell.length_a   1.000
_cell.length_b   1.000
_cell.length_c   1.000
_cell.angle_alpha   90.00
_cell.angle_beta   90.00
_cell.angle_gamma   90.00
#
_symmetry.space_group_name_H-M   'P 1'
#
loop_
_entity.id
_entity.type
_entity.pdbx_description
1 polymer ?
#
loop_
_entity_poly.entity_id
_entity_poly.type
_entity_poly.pdbx_seq_one_letter_code
_entity_poly.pdbx_strand_id
1 'polypeptide(L)'
;MTPKEVAWGIFAILVGAAVIYAGDRLMGISLELFYGVQTFNPLWIVTLFFVPFVAGVVVSLIFGLGGKILAYFSPIIVRAYEYNVLYDDRLSLPDGVTLLPIGFWILIVILAVEAAAIGGVIGEIINKKVYGRTAKSKFHKRFQKKQNDLSEKV
;
A
#
# COMPACT_ATOMS: atom_id res chain seq x y z
N MET A 1 -16.10 14.23 3.88
CA MET A 1 -14.68 14.03 4.20
C MET A 1 -14.22 15.26 4.93
N THR A 2 -13.76 15.12 6.17
CA THR A 2 -13.28 16.28 6.94
C THR A 2 -11.83 16.61 6.54
N PRO A 3 -11.38 17.88 6.59
CA PRO A 3 -10.00 18.23 6.26
C PRO A 3 -8.96 17.45 7.07
N LYS A 4 -9.31 17.08 8.31
CA LYS A 4 -8.49 16.24 9.19
C LYS A 4 -8.31 14.82 8.65
N GLU A 5 -9.37 14.21 8.11
CA GLU A 5 -9.29 12.87 7.49
C GLU A 5 -8.36 12.87 6.28
N VAL A 6 -8.43 13.92 5.44
CA VAL A 6 -7.56 14.05 4.27
C VAL A 6 -6.10 14.18 4.69
N ALA A 7 -5.80 15.02 5.70
CA ALA A 7 -4.45 15.16 6.22
C ALA A 7 -3.90 13.85 6.79
N TRP A 8 -4.72 13.09 7.54
CA TRP A 8 -4.33 11.77 8.04
C TRP A 8 -4.11 10.74 6.93
N GLY A 9 -4.89 10.80 5.85
CA GLY A 9 -4.70 9.95 4.68
C GLY A 9 -3.38 10.23 3.97
N ILE A 10 -3.08 11.51 3.71
CA ILE A 10 -1.79 11.94 3.13
C ILE A 10 -0.64 11.51 4.03
N PHE A 11 -0.74 11.75 5.34
CA PHE A 11 0.26 11.34 6.31
C PHE A 11 0.50 9.82 6.27
N ALA A 12 -0.57 9.01 6.23
CA ALA A 12 -0.45 7.56 6.13
C ALA A 12 0.26 7.13 4.84
N ILE A 13 -0.09 7.73 3.69
CA ILE A 13 0.57 7.44 2.39
C ILE A 13 2.07 7.76 2.47
N LEU A 14 2.44 8.92 3.02
CA LEU A 14 3.83 9.35 3.16
C LEU A 14 4.63 8.43 4.09
N VAL A 15 4.03 7.98 5.21
CA VAL A 15 4.66 7.00 6.09
C VAL A 15 4.85 5.66 5.36
N GLY A 16 3.85 5.19 4.61
CA GLY A 16 3.97 3.99 3.78
C GLY A 16 5.05 4.12 2.72
N ALA A 17 5.15 5.27 2.05
CA ALA A 17 6.20 5.55 1.07
C ALA A 17 7.58 5.55 1.72
N ALA A 18 7.72 6.15 2.91
CA ALA A 18 8.96 6.13 3.67
C ALA A 18 9.39 4.70 4.07
N VAL A 19 8.43 3.83 4.43
CA VAL A 19 8.71 2.41 4.72
C VAL A 19 9.27 1.70 3.48
N ILE A 20 8.70 1.93 2.30
CA ILE A 20 9.18 1.31 1.05
C ILE A 20 10.58 1.83 0.73
N TYR A 21 10.75 3.15 0.70
CA TYR A 21 12.02 3.79 0.39
C TYR A 21 13.14 3.34 1.34
N ALA A 22 12.86 3.29 2.65
CA ALA A 22 13.83 2.78 3.62
C ALA A 22 14.08 1.28 3.44
N GLY A 23 13.04 0.49 3.15
CA GLY A 23 13.15 -0.93 2.88
C GLY A 23 14.07 -1.24 1.69
N ASP A 24 13.93 -0.51 0.59
CA ASP A 24 14.77 -0.66 -0.59
C ASP A 24 16.25 -0.36 -0.27
N ARG A 25 16.50 0.71 0.50
CA ARG A 25 17.85 1.06 0.98
C ARG A 25 18.44 0.04 1.95
N LEU A 26 17.63 -0.52 2.83
CA LEU A 26 18.07 -1.56 3.78
C LEU A 26 18.40 -2.87 3.08
N MET A 27 17.62 -3.25 2.06
CA MET A 27 17.89 -4.43 1.26
C MET A 27 19.02 -4.20 0.26
N GLY A 28 19.35 -2.96 -0.05
CA GLY A 28 20.38 -2.60 -1.04
C GLY A 28 20.01 -3.01 -2.45
N ILE A 29 18.71 -3.15 -2.75
CA ILE A 29 18.19 -3.59 -4.04
C ILE A 29 17.42 -2.46 -4.69
N SER A 30 17.80 -2.13 -5.92
CA SER A 30 17.01 -1.29 -6.81
C SER A 30 16.21 -2.19 -7.74
N LEU A 31 14.87 -2.15 -7.63
CA LEU A 31 13.99 -2.96 -8.46
C LEU A 31 13.95 -2.49 -9.92
N GLU A 32 14.38 -1.26 -10.18
CA GLU A 32 14.39 -0.57 -11.46
C GLU A 32 15.60 -0.97 -12.33
N LEU A 33 16.64 -1.53 -11.72
CA LEU A 33 17.91 -1.86 -12.37
C LEU A 33 17.99 -3.35 -12.70
N PHE A 34 18.54 -3.63 -13.89
CA PHE A 34 18.76 -4.98 -14.40
C PHE A 34 20.25 -5.25 -14.52
N TYR A 35 20.69 -6.32 -13.86
CA TYR A 35 22.07 -6.78 -13.77
C TYR A 35 22.25 -8.19 -14.39
N GLY A 36 21.30 -8.63 -15.23
CA GLY A 36 21.22 -10.00 -15.73
C GLY A 36 20.39 -10.93 -14.84
N VAL A 37 20.51 -12.25 -15.03
CA VAL A 37 19.68 -13.27 -14.34
C VAL A 37 19.85 -13.23 -12.82
N GLN A 38 20.99 -12.75 -12.32
CA GLN A 38 21.27 -12.59 -10.89
C GLN A 38 20.40 -11.52 -10.21
N THR A 39 19.73 -10.66 -10.99
CA THR A 39 18.75 -9.68 -10.48
C THR A 39 17.62 -10.39 -9.72
N PHE A 40 17.18 -11.55 -10.18
CA PHE A 40 16.06 -12.31 -9.60
C PHE A 40 16.50 -13.20 -8.44
N ASN A 41 17.17 -12.60 -7.45
CA ASN A 41 17.55 -13.30 -6.23
C ASN A 41 16.40 -13.25 -5.19
N PRO A 42 16.44 -14.08 -4.13
CA PRO A 42 15.39 -14.11 -3.11
C PRO A 42 15.18 -12.76 -2.42
N LEU A 43 16.23 -11.96 -2.26
CA LEU A 43 16.14 -10.65 -1.64
C LEU A 43 15.36 -9.68 -2.53
N TRP A 44 15.50 -9.77 -3.85
CA TRP A 44 14.70 -8.99 -4.82
C TRP A 44 13.20 -9.32 -4.69
N ILE A 45 12.85 -10.60 -4.50
CA ILE A 45 11.46 -11.02 -4.26
C ILE A 45 10.94 -10.44 -2.94
N VAL A 46 11.76 -10.46 -1.88
CA VAL A 46 11.40 -9.85 -0.57
C VAL A 46 11.18 -8.34 -0.72
N THR A 47 12.06 -7.64 -1.44
CA THR A 47 11.93 -6.20 -1.71
C THR A 47 10.69 -5.91 -2.56
N LEU A 48 10.36 -6.74 -3.54
CA LEU A 48 9.18 -6.56 -4.39
C LEU A 48 7.86 -6.82 -3.65
N PHE A 49 7.78 -7.88 -2.85
CA PHE A 49 6.51 -8.30 -2.23
C PHE A 49 6.42 -7.91 -0.75
N PHE A 50 7.43 -8.27 0.05
CA PHE A 50 7.34 -8.15 1.50
C PHE A 50 7.44 -6.69 1.97
N VAL A 51 8.31 -5.88 1.36
CA VAL A 51 8.45 -4.47 1.73
C VAL A 51 7.16 -3.67 1.46
N PRO A 52 6.55 -3.71 0.26
CA PRO A 52 5.27 -3.05 0.01
C PRO A 52 4.14 -3.62 0.86
N PHE A 53 4.14 -4.94 1.12
CA PHE A 53 3.20 -5.56 2.04
C PHE A 53 3.25 -4.94 3.43
N VAL A 54 4.44 -4.81 4.03
CA VAL A 54 4.60 -4.18 5.35
C VAL A 54 4.15 -2.71 5.32
N ALA A 55 4.49 -1.97 4.26
CA ALA A 55 4.03 -0.60 4.08
C ALA A 55 2.49 -0.52 4.05
N GLY A 56 1.83 -1.43 3.35
CA GLY A 56 0.37 -1.52 3.31
C GLY A 56 -0.26 -1.78 4.68
N VAL A 57 0.33 -2.68 5.47
CA VAL A 57 -0.08 -2.93 6.87
C VAL A 57 0.02 -1.63 7.67
N VAL A 58 1.16 -0.93 7.59
CA VAL A 58 1.40 0.33 8.32
C VAL A 58 0.39 1.41 7.94
N VAL A 59 0.14 1.62 6.64
CA VAL A 59 -0.85 2.59 6.14
C VAL A 59 -2.22 2.31 6.76
N SER A 60 -2.62 1.04 6.81
CA SER A 60 -3.94 0.65 7.33
C SER A 60 -4.04 0.66 8.85
N LEU A 61 -2.94 0.46 9.56
CA LEU A 61 -2.89 0.67 11.01
C LEU A 61 -3.06 2.14 11.39
N ILE A 62 -2.53 3.07 10.57
CA ILE A 62 -2.67 4.52 10.79
C ILE A 62 -4.08 5.00 10.41
N PHE A 63 -4.55 4.68 9.21
CA PHE A 63 -5.79 5.25 8.68
C PHE A 63 -7.05 4.48 9.10
N GLY A 64 -6.95 3.16 9.31
CA GLY A 64 -8.10 2.31 9.64
C GLY A 64 -8.92 1.95 8.39
N LEU A 65 -10.26 2.12 8.46
CA LEU A 65 -11.18 1.68 7.39
C LEU A 65 -10.91 2.44 6.08
N GLY A 66 -10.48 1.75 5.02
CA GLY A 66 -10.12 2.35 3.75
C GLY A 66 -8.61 2.46 3.52
N GLY A 67 -7.80 2.10 4.52
CA GLY A 67 -6.34 2.03 4.41
C GLY A 67 -5.87 1.14 3.26
N LYS A 68 -6.62 0.09 2.91
CA LYS A 68 -6.28 -0.76 1.76
C LYS A 68 -6.18 0.02 0.45
N ILE A 69 -7.06 1.01 0.22
CA ILE A 69 -7.06 1.83 -1.02
C ILE A 69 -5.92 2.84 -0.96
N LEU A 70 -5.64 3.40 0.21
CA LEU A 70 -4.53 4.34 0.38
C LEU A 70 -3.17 3.66 0.21
N ALA A 71 -3.07 2.38 0.57
CA ALA A 71 -1.85 1.58 0.43
C ALA A 71 -1.35 1.45 -1.02
N TYR A 72 -2.23 1.63 -2.02
CA TYR A 72 -1.84 1.61 -3.44
C TYR A 72 -0.90 2.76 -3.80
N PHE A 73 -1.09 3.93 -3.19
CA PHE A 73 -0.34 5.14 -3.58
C PHE A 73 1.12 5.09 -3.12
N SER A 74 1.41 4.48 -1.97
CA SER A 74 2.77 4.39 -1.42
C SER A 74 3.77 3.76 -2.40
N PRO A 75 3.57 2.52 -2.93
CA PRO A 75 4.50 1.93 -3.90
C PRO A 75 4.55 2.70 -5.22
N ILE A 76 3.42 3.25 -5.70
CA ILE A 76 3.39 4.03 -6.95
C ILE A 76 4.30 5.26 -6.83
N ILE A 77 4.19 6.01 -5.74
CA ILE A 77 4.99 7.23 -5.51
C ILE A 77 6.48 6.89 -5.46
N VAL A 78 6.86 5.88 -4.67
CA VAL A 78 8.27 5.54 -4.49
C VAL A 78 8.87 5.00 -5.79
N ARG A 79 8.20 4.07 -6.46
CA ARG A 79 8.71 3.48 -7.70
C ARG A 79 8.77 4.50 -8.84
N ALA A 80 7.78 5.39 -8.94
CA ALA A 80 7.84 6.47 -9.92
C ALA A 80 9.01 7.41 -9.62
N TYR A 81 9.23 7.78 -8.36
CA TYR A 81 10.35 8.63 -7.97
C TYR A 81 11.71 7.97 -8.30
N GLU A 82 11.95 6.74 -7.86
CA GLU A 82 13.21 6.03 -8.07
C GLU A 82 13.50 5.79 -9.55
N TYR A 83 12.48 5.42 -10.33
CA TYR A 83 12.63 5.23 -11.77
C TYR A 83 12.99 6.55 -12.48
N ASN A 84 12.37 7.68 -12.12
CA ASN A 84 12.69 8.97 -12.74
C ASN A 84 14.10 9.44 -12.39
N VAL A 85 14.52 9.29 -11.12
CA VAL A 85 15.90 9.62 -10.70
C VAL A 85 16.92 8.84 -11.52
N LEU A 86 16.71 7.53 -11.68
CA LEU A 86 17.62 6.68 -12.47
C LEU A 86 17.51 6.91 -13.98
N TYR A 87 16.35 7.34 -14.47
CA TYR A 87 16.15 7.71 -15.86
C TYR A 87 16.94 8.97 -16.23
N ASP A 88 16.95 9.97 -15.35
CA ASP A 88 17.71 11.21 -15.53
C ASP A 88 19.22 10.95 -15.39
N ASP A 89 19.63 10.13 -14.42
CA ASP A 89 21.03 9.77 -14.15
C ASP A 89 21.53 8.56 -14.97
N ARG A 90 20.86 8.19 -16.06
CA ARG A 90 21.20 7.02 -16.90
C ARG A 90 22.65 6.99 -17.41
N LEU A 91 23.31 8.14 -17.49
CA LEU A 91 24.70 8.28 -17.94
C LEU A 91 25.74 7.95 -16.85
N SER A 92 25.33 7.88 -15.58
CA SER A 92 26.21 7.57 -14.44
C SER A 92 25.99 6.15 -13.89
N LEU A 93 25.18 5.33 -14.58
CA LEU A 93 24.97 3.94 -14.21
C LEU A 93 26.28 3.13 -14.39
N PRO A 94 26.64 2.25 -13.42
CA PRO A 94 27.81 1.39 -13.55
C PRO A 94 27.74 0.50 -14.80
N ASP A 95 28.91 0.18 -15.36
CA ASP A 95 29.02 -0.66 -16.56
C ASP A 95 28.33 -2.02 -16.34
N GLY A 96 27.48 -2.41 -17.29
CA GLY A 96 26.73 -3.67 -17.25
C GLY A 96 25.39 -3.62 -16.51
N VAL A 97 24.99 -2.45 -15.98
CA VAL A 97 23.67 -2.21 -15.40
C VAL A 97 22.80 -1.48 -16.41
N THR A 98 21.59 -1.98 -16.65
CA THR A 98 20.62 -1.28 -17.50
C THR A 98 19.36 -0.96 -16.73
N LEU A 99 18.76 0.20 -17.04
CA LEU A 99 17.43 0.51 -16.55
C LEU A 99 16.43 -0.45 -17.20
N LEU A 100 15.50 -0.96 -16.41
CA LEU A 100 14.47 -1.85 -16.91
C LEU A 100 13.61 -1.16 -17.98
N PRO A 101 13.26 -1.85 -19.08
CA PRO A 101 12.30 -1.35 -20.04
C PRO A 101 10.97 -1.02 -19.35
N ILE A 102 10.35 0.10 -19.74
CA ILE A 102 9.14 0.62 -19.10
C ILE A 102 8.03 -0.42 -18.97
N GLY A 103 7.86 -1.30 -19.98
CA GLY A 103 6.84 -2.35 -19.94
C GLY A 103 7.06 -3.37 -18.83
N PHE A 104 8.30 -3.76 -18.57
CA PHE A 104 8.62 -4.69 -17.49
C PHE A 104 8.58 -4.01 -16.12
N TRP A 105 9.05 -2.77 -16.04
CA TRP A 105 8.96 -1.96 -14.81
C TRP A 105 7.51 -1.76 -14.36
N ILE A 106 6.57 -1.49 -15.28
CA ILE A 106 5.14 -1.37 -14.94
C ILE A 106 4.61 -2.64 -14.28
N LEU A 107 5.05 -3.84 -14.73
CA LEU A 107 4.64 -5.10 -14.09
C LEU A 107 5.14 -5.19 -12.65
N ILE A 108 6.37 -4.77 -12.39
CA ILE A 108 6.94 -4.70 -11.03
C ILE A 108 6.12 -3.75 -10.16
N VAL A 109 5.75 -2.57 -10.68
CA VAL A 109 4.91 -1.61 -9.96
C VAL A 109 3.55 -2.22 -9.60
N ILE A 110 2.89 -2.89 -10.55
CA ILE A 110 1.60 -3.56 -10.30
C ILE A 110 1.75 -4.62 -9.20
N LEU A 111 2.79 -5.46 -9.25
CA LEU A 111 3.03 -6.48 -8.23
C LEU A 111 3.28 -5.86 -6.84
N ALA A 112 4.06 -4.78 -6.77
CA ALA A 112 4.28 -4.05 -5.53
C ALA A 112 2.98 -3.44 -4.98
N VAL A 113 2.14 -2.90 -5.86
CA VAL A 113 0.82 -2.35 -5.52
C VAL A 113 -0.10 -3.43 -4.96
N GLU A 114 -0.19 -4.59 -5.62
CA GLU A 114 -1.01 -5.70 -5.15
C GLU A 114 -0.51 -6.24 -3.80
N ALA A 115 0.81 -6.34 -3.61
CA ALA A 115 1.39 -6.74 -2.34
C ALA A 115 1.05 -5.75 -1.21
N ALA A 116 1.13 -4.44 -1.49
CA ALA A 116 0.72 -3.40 -0.54
C ALA A 116 -0.79 -3.43 -0.26
N ALA A 117 -1.62 -3.71 -1.26
CA ALA A 117 -3.07 -3.86 -1.09
C ALA A 117 -3.40 -5.03 -0.15
N ILE A 118 -2.76 -6.19 -0.34
CA ILE A 118 -2.89 -7.35 0.55
C ILE A 118 -2.47 -6.98 1.98
N GLY A 119 -1.34 -6.31 2.14
CA GLY A 119 -0.89 -5.79 3.43
C GLY A 119 -1.90 -4.84 4.06
N GLY A 120 -2.51 -3.97 3.26
CA GLY A 120 -3.54 -3.05 3.71
C GLY A 120 -4.80 -3.76 4.20
N VAL A 121 -5.26 -4.80 3.50
CA VAL A 121 -6.37 -5.66 3.96
C VAL A 121 -6.03 -6.30 5.30
N ILE A 122 -4.83 -6.85 5.46
CA ILE A 122 -4.39 -7.46 6.72
C ILE A 122 -4.31 -6.41 7.84
N GLY A 123 -3.75 -5.23 7.57
CA GLY A 123 -3.68 -4.14 8.52
C GLY A 123 -5.07 -3.66 8.97
N GLU A 124 -6.04 -3.59 8.06
CA GLU A 124 -7.45 -3.32 8.38
C GLU A 124 -8.04 -4.38 9.31
N ILE A 125 -7.74 -5.67 9.08
CA ILE A 125 -8.21 -6.79 9.92
C ILE A 125 -7.57 -6.76 11.32
N ILE A 126 -6.26 -6.49 11.40
CA ILE A 126 -5.52 -6.39 12.65
C ILE A 126 -6.04 -5.22 13.49
N ASN A 127 -6.46 -4.13 12.85
CA ASN A 127 -7.05 -2.98 13.50
C ASN A 127 -8.49 -3.29 14.01
N LYS A 128 -8.56 -4.11 15.06
CA LYS A 128 -9.80 -4.56 15.74
C LYS A 128 -10.71 -3.41 16.23
N LYS A 129 -10.22 -2.17 16.29
CA LYS A 129 -11.01 -0.97 16.64
C LYS A 129 -12.08 -0.64 15.58
N VAL A 130 -12.00 -1.23 14.39
CA VAL A 130 -12.89 -0.94 13.26
C VAL A 130 -13.86 -2.09 12.97
N TYR A 131 -13.46 -3.33 13.26
CA TYR A 131 -14.32 -4.51 13.16
C TYR A 131 -15.33 -4.52 14.33
N GLY A 132 -16.47 -3.89 14.12
CA GLY A 132 -17.50 -3.69 15.15
C GLY A 132 -18.28 -2.38 15.01
N ARG A 133 -17.78 -1.42 14.21
CA ARG A 133 -18.58 -0.28 13.75
C ARG A 133 -19.57 -0.75 12.67
N THR A 134 -20.56 -1.55 13.08
CA THR A 134 -21.84 -1.55 12.37
C THR A 134 -22.28 -0.09 12.29
N ALA A 135 -22.47 0.45 11.09
CA ALA A 135 -22.97 1.80 10.92
C ALA A 135 -24.15 2.02 11.87
N LYS A 136 -24.12 3.07 12.72
CA LYS A 136 -25.22 3.39 13.64
C LYS A 136 -26.58 3.38 12.93
N SER A 137 -26.60 3.68 11.62
CA SER A 137 -27.78 3.58 10.74
C SER A 137 -28.36 2.17 10.61
N LYS A 138 -27.54 1.10 10.51
CA LYS A 138 -28.03 -0.29 10.50
C LYS A 138 -28.58 -0.71 11.86
N PHE A 139 -28.01 -0.19 12.95
CA PHE A 139 -28.51 -0.43 14.30
C PHE A 139 -29.87 0.25 14.52
N HIS A 140 -30.01 1.52 14.10
CA HIS A 140 -31.28 2.26 14.13
C HIS A 140 -32.37 1.59 13.28
N LYS A 141 -32.03 1.15 12.05
CA LYS A 141 -32.99 0.44 11.18
C LYS A 141 -33.44 -0.90 11.78
N ARG A 142 -32.55 -1.63 12.48
CA ARG A 142 -32.93 -2.86 13.19
C ARG A 142 -33.87 -2.60 14.37
N PHE A 143 -33.65 -1.53 15.14
CA PHE A 143 -34.57 -1.16 16.23
C PHE A 143 -35.92 -0.65 15.73
N GLN A 144 -35.95 0.20 14.70
CA GLN A 144 -37.21 0.62 14.08
C GLN A 144 -38.01 -0.56 13.53
N LYS A 145 -37.35 -1.48 12.82
CA LYS A 145 -38.03 -2.68 12.32
C LYS A 145 -38.61 -3.52 13.46
N LYS A 146 -37.83 -3.75 14.51
CA LYS A 146 -38.29 -4.50 15.70
C LYS A 146 -39.43 -3.79 16.44
N GLN A 147 -39.44 -2.46 16.50
CA GLN A 147 -40.51 -1.68 17.13
C GLN A 147 -41.80 -1.72 16.31
N ASN A 148 -41.72 -1.64 14.98
CA ASN A 148 -42.89 -1.79 14.10
C ASN A 148 -43.47 -3.20 14.19
N ASP A 149 -42.64 -4.25 14.17
CA ASP A 149 -43.10 -5.65 14.30
C ASP A 149 -43.78 -5.94 15.66
N LEU A 150 -43.45 -5.17 16.70
CA LEU A 150 -44.10 -5.24 18.02
C LEU A 150 -45.42 -4.46 18.08
N SER A 151 -45.53 -3.35 17.36
CA SER A 151 -46.75 -2.55 17.29
C SER A 151 -47.85 -3.18 16.44
N GLU A 152 -47.49 -4.08 15.51
CA GLU A 152 -48.43 -4.80 14.64
C GLU A 152 -49.05 -6.04 15.31
N LYS A 153 -48.53 -6.42 16.48
CA LYS A 153 -48.94 -7.61 17.25
C LYS A 153 -49.82 -7.30 18.46
N VAL A 154 -50.13 -6.03 18.71
CA VAL A 154 -51.05 -5.53 19.75
C VAL A 154 -52.32 -5.05 19.07
#